data_AF-A0A943B5Y0-F1
#
_entry.id   AF-A0A943B5Y0-F1
#
_cell.length_a   1.000
_cell.length_b   1.000
_cell.length_c   1.000
_cell.angle_alpha   90.00
_cell.angle_beta   90.00
_cell.angle_gamma   90.00
#
_symmetry.space_group_name_H-M   'P 1'
#
loop_
_entity.id
_entity.type
_entity.pdbx_description
1 polymer ?
#
loop_
_entity_poly.entity_id
_entity_poly.type
_entity_poly.pdbx_seq_one_letter_code
_entity_poly.pdbx_strand_id
1 'polypeptide(L)'
;MNTDIRLNVGFATHPKTVKLIRRLGYEGVFSLVALWTWAAQNRNSGVLSDMDDEDVSIAAVWNGEPETFVETLLALRFLERRDEVLYLHDWPEHQAYVVQEPIRRARGQKAALARWGALPGLPEPSDAEASGPAAGVPDAEPDHASGMPAPLS
;
A
#
# COMPACT_ATOMS: atom_id res chain seq x y z
N MET A 1 4.42 -2.46 -5.49
CA MET A 1 3.54 -1.41 -4.94
C MET A 1 2.85 -0.74 -6.10
N ASN A 2 1.53 -0.58 -6.06
CA ASN A 2 0.81 0.10 -7.12
C ASN A 2 1.24 1.57 -7.18
N THR A 3 1.61 2.04 -8.37
CA THR A 3 2.11 3.39 -8.62
C THR A 3 1.01 4.37 -9.02
N ASP A 4 -0.13 3.84 -9.49
CA ASP A 4 -1.24 4.60 -10.05
C ASP A 4 -2.57 3.86 -9.87
N ILE A 5 -3.67 4.63 -9.97
CA ILE A 5 -5.04 4.13 -10.09
C ILE A 5 -5.66 4.73 -11.35
N ARG A 6 -6.69 4.06 -11.90
CA ARG A 6 -7.43 4.59 -13.05
C ARG A 6 -8.63 5.39 -12.59
N LEU A 7 -8.76 6.63 -13.08
CA LEU A 7 -9.97 7.43 -12.92
C LEU A 7 -10.68 7.57 -14.26
N ASN A 8 -12.01 7.44 -14.23
CA ASN A 8 -12.83 7.66 -15.41
C ASN A 8 -12.78 9.14 -15.81
N VAL A 9 -12.67 9.43 -17.11
CA VAL A 9 -12.60 10.81 -17.63
C VAL A 9 -13.85 11.64 -17.33
N GLY A 10 -15.01 11.00 -17.16
CA GLY A 10 -16.27 11.62 -16.75
C GLY A 10 -16.45 11.72 -15.23
N PHE A 11 -15.44 11.37 -14.42
CA PHE A 11 -15.56 11.33 -12.96
C PHE A 11 -16.04 12.67 -12.39
N ALA A 12 -15.48 13.79 -12.84
CA ALA A 12 -15.81 15.12 -12.30
C ALA A 12 -17.26 15.54 -12.59
N THR A 13 -17.83 15.07 -13.71
CA THR A 13 -19.19 15.44 -14.15
C THR A 13 -20.23 14.35 -13.85
N HIS A 14 -19.82 13.20 -13.34
CA HIS A 14 -20.71 12.11 -13.02
C HIS A 14 -21.74 12.50 -11.94
N PRO A 15 -23.03 12.11 -12.06
CA PRO A 15 -24.07 12.51 -11.09
C PRO A 15 -23.75 12.17 -9.63
N LYS A 16 -23.08 11.04 -9.36
CA LYS A 16 -22.63 10.69 -7.99
C LYS A 16 -21.62 11.71 -7.46
N THR A 17 -20.64 12.12 -8.27
CA THR A 17 -19.62 13.09 -7.89
C THR A 17 -20.22 14.47 -7.67
N VAL A 18 -21.14 14.91 -8.53
CA VAL A 18 -21.86 16.19 -8.34
C VAL A 18 -22.68 16.16 -7.04
N LYS A 19 -23.33 15.04 -6.72
CA LYS A 19 -24.03 14.87 -5.44
C LYS A 19 -23.07 14.87 -4.25
N LEU A 20 -21.88 14.27 -4.38
CA LEU A 20 -20.85 14.29 -3.34
C LEU A 20 -20.39 15.73 -3.06
N ILE A 21 -20.08 16.51 -4.10
CA ILE A 21 -19.71 17.93 -3.97
C ILE A 21 -20.81 18.71 -3.25
N ARG A 22 -22.08 18.46 -3.58
CA ARG A 22 -23.21 19.16 -2.92
C ARG A 22 -23.37 18.80 -1.45
N ARG A 23 -22.93 17.61 -1.02
CA ARG A 23 -23.09 17.13 0.36
C ARG A 23 -21.89 17.47 1.23
N LEU A 24 -20.68 17.24 0.73
CA LEU A 24 -19.43 17.30 1.48
C LEU A 24 -18.41 18.29 0.91
N GLY A 25 -18.81 19.08 -0.10
CA GLY A 25 -17.91 20.01 -0.77
C GLY A 25 -16.85 19.30 -1.63
N TYR A 26 -15.91 20.10 -2.13
CA TYR A 26 -14.79 19.58 -2.91
C TYR A 26 -13.82 18.75 -2.06
N GLU A 27 -13.74 19.02 -0.76
CA GLU A 27 -12.97 18.20 0.18
C GLU A 27 -13.46 16.74 0.16
N GLY A 28 -14.78 16.51 0.18
CA GLY A 28 -15.31 15.13 0.09
C GLY A 28 -14.90 14.39 -1.20
N VAL A 29 -14.76 15.11 -2.32
CA VAL A 29 -14.25 14.51 -3.58
C VAL A 29 -12.76 14.20 -3.47
N PHE A 30 -11.97 15.11 -2.91
CA PHE A 30 -10.56 14.87 -2.65
C PHE A 30 -10.37 13.66 -1.74
N SER A 31 -11.13 13.58 -0.64
CA SER A 31 -11.06 12.48 0.32
C SER A 31 -11.47 11.13 -0.29
N LEU A 32 -12.45 11.11 -1.19
CA LEU A 32 -12.78 9.90 -1.95
C LEU A 32 -11.60 9.42 -2.81
N VAL A 33 -10.92 10.34 -3.50
CA VAL A 33 -9.74 10.01 -4.31
C VAL A 33 -8.58 9.56 -3.42
N ALA A 34 -8.36 10.23 -2.29
CA ALA A 34 -7.36 9.84 -1.30
C ALA A 34 -7.61 8.40 -0.79
N LEU A 35 -8.87 8.09 -0.43
CA LEU A 35 -9.26 6.74 0.00
C LEU A 35 -8.95 5.69 -1.07
N TRP A 36 -9.26 5.96 -2.34
CA TRP A 36 -8.93 5.04 -3.44
C TRP A 36 -7.42 4.84 -3.59
N THR A 37 -6.62 5.91 -3.50
CA THR A 37 -5.16 5.78 -3.58
C THR A 37 -4.58 5.03 -2.39
N TRP A 38 -5.09 5.25 -1.19
CA TRP A 38 -4.71 4.51 0.01
C TRP A 38 -5.06 3.02 -0.13
N ALA A 39 -6.28 2.70 -0.59
CA ALA A 39 -6.71 1.33 -0.78
C ALA A 39 -5.87 0.60 -1.84
N ALA A 40 -5.48 1.27 -2.92
CA ALA A 40 -4.60 0.67 -3.93
C ALA A 40 -3.23 0.23 -3.37
N GLN A 41 -2.78 0.82 -2.26
CA GLN A 41 -1.51 0.50 -1.61
C GLN A 41 -1.67 -0.48 -0.44
N ASN A 42 -2.77 -0.39 0.32
CA ASN A 42 -2.94 -1.07 1.61
C ASN A 42 -4.04 -2.15 1.60
N ARG A 43 -4.96 -2.09 0.65
CA ARG A 43 -6.16 -2.94 0.52
C ARG A 43 -6.45 -3.21 -0.96
N ASN A 44 -5.53 -3.86 -1.67
CA ASN A 44 -5.59 -4.02 -3.13
C ASN A 44 -6.89 -4.65 -3.64
N SER A 45 -7.56 -5.50 -2.83
CA SER A 45 -8.84 -6.12 -3.13
C SER A 45 -10.04 -5.16 -3.06
N GLY A 46 -9.87 -3.97 -2.49
CA GLY A 46 -10.95 -3.01 -2.23
C GLY A 46 -11.80 -3.36 -1.00
N VAL A 47 -11.39 -4.36 -0.22
CA VAL A 47 -12.05 -4.75 1.03
C VAL A 47 -11.46 -3.95 2.18
N LEU A 48 -12.31 -3.24 2.92
CA LEU A 48 -11.94 -2.41 4.07
C LEU A 48 -12.35 -3.13 5.38
N SER A 49 -11.99 -4.40 5.50
CA SER A 49 -12.25 -5.16 6.73
C SER A 49 -11.45 -4.59 7.89
N ASP A 50 -12.02 -4.74 9.09
CA ASP A 50 -11.41 -4.30 10.35
C ASP A 50 -11.14 -2.80 10.40
N MET A 51 -11.90 -2.00 9.63
CA MET A 51 -11.86 -0.54 9.64
C MET A 51 -13.24 -0.02 10.05
N ASP A 52 -13.26 0.82 11.08
CA ASP A 52 -14.45 1.60 11.42
C ASP A 52 -14.53 2.90 10.60
N ASP A 53 -15.55 3.72 10.88
CA ASP A 53 -15.76 4.95 10.14
C ASP A 53 -14.61 5.97 10.36
N GLU A 54 -14.00 5.98 11.54
CA GLU A 54 -12.84 6.81 11.87
C GLU A 54 -11.60 6.38 11.07
N ASP A 55 -11.30 5.08 11.04
CA ASP A 55 -10.22 4.49 10.25
C ASP A 55 -10.37 4.84 8.75
N VAL A 56 -11.59 4.75 8.22
CA VAL A 56 -11.88 5.10 6.82
C VAL A 56 -11.66 6.58 6.57
N SER A 57 -12.06 7.46 7.49
CA SER A 57 -11.84 8.89 7.36
C SER A 57 -10.37 9.28 7.45
N ILE A 58 -9.58 8.63 8.31
CA ILE A 58 -8.13 8.80 8.37
C ILE A 58 -7.48 8.38 7.05
N ALA A 59 -7.84 7.20 6.53
CA ALA A 59 -7.35 6.72 5.23
C ALA A 59 -7.73 7.66 4.07
N ALA A 60 -8.88 8.33 4.18
CA ALA A 60 -9.39 9.30 3.23
C ALA A 60 -8.87 10.73 3.44
N VAL A 61 -8.09 11.00 4.49
CA VAL A 61 -7.67 12.37 4.86
C VAL A 61 -8.88 13.32 4.95
N TRP A 62 -9.97 12.85 5.55
CA TRP A 62 -11.19 13.62 5.75
C TRP A 62 -11.15 14.34 7.10
N ASN A 63 -11.41 15.65 7.12
CA ASN A 63 -11.34 16.46 8.34
C ASN A 63 -12.70 16.77 8.99
N GLY A 64 -13.80 16.32 8.38
CA GLY A 64 -15.14 16.45 8.94
C GLY A 64 -15.54 15.24 9.79
N GLU A 65 -16.83 15.13 10.08
CA GLU A 65 -17.36 14.00 10.85
C GLU A 65 -17.21 12.66 10.10
N PRO A 66 -16.60 11.62 10.71
CA PRO A 66 -16.34 10.36 10.03
C PRO A 66 -17.60 9.64 9.53
N GLU A 67 -18.59 9.51 10.42
CA GLU A 67 -19.88 8.87 10.14
C GLU A 67 -20.57 9.53 8.94
N THR A 68 -20.57 10.87 8.90
CA THR A 68 -21.17 11.64 7.80
C THR A 68 -20.50 11.36 6.46
N PHE A 69 -19.18 11.18 6.44
CA PHE A 69 -18.43 10.83 5.24
C PHE A 69 -18.79 9.42 4.76
N VAL A 70 -18.69 8.43 5.64
CA VAL A 70 -18.95 7.03 5.30
C VAL A 70 -20.40 6.82 4.87
N GLU A 71 -21.37 7.35 5.61
CA GLU A 71 -22.79 7.28 5.26
C GLU A 71 -23.07 7.94 3.90
N THR A 72 -22.42 9.06 3.60
CA THR A 72 -22.56 9.72 2.30
C THR A 72 -22.00 8.87 1.17
N LEU A 73 -20.83 8.25 1.35
CA LEU A 73 -20.24 7.36 0.36
C LEU A 73 -21.08 6.10 0.14
N LEU A 74 -21.67 5.53 1.19
CA LEU A 74 -22.63 4.42 1.11
C LEU A 74 -23.89 4.85 0.34
N ALA A 75 -24.49 5.98 0.70
CA ALA A 75 -25.70 6.50 0.06
C ALA A 75 -25.49 6.81 -1.44
N LEU A 76 -24.28 7.18 -1.84
CA LEU A 76 -23.92 7.44 -3.24
C LEU A 76 -23.37 6.21 -3.97
N ARG A 77 -23.25 5.06 -3.29
CA ARG A 77 -22.63 3.84 -3.82
C ARG A 77 -21.22 4.09 -4.37
N PHE A 78 -20.40 4.76 -3.56
CA PHE A 78 -18.94 4.70 -3.67
C PHE A 78 -18.37 3.64 -2.73
N LEU A 79 -19.06 3.42 -1.61
CA LEU A 79 -18.88 2.27 -0.74
C LEU A 79 -20.10 1.36 -0.83
N GLU A 80 -19.89 0.09 -0.49
CA GLU A 80 -20.93 -0.87 -0.15
C GLU A 80 -20.67 -1.43 1.24
N ARG A 81 -21.73 -1.68 1.99
CA ARG A 81 -21.68 -2.43 3.24
C ARG A 81 -22.31 -3.80 2.99
N ARG A 82 -21.57 -4.87 3.28
CA ARG A 82 -22.07 -6.25 3.25
C ARG A 82 -21.75 -6.84 4.61
N ASP A 83 -22.79 -7.21 5.34
CA ASP A 83 -22.70 -7.52 6.77
C ASP A 83 -22.02 -6.35 7.51
N GLU A 84 -20.95 -6.61 8.25
CA GLU A 84 -20.18 -5.59 9.00
C GLU A 84 -18.93 -5.10 8.25
N VAL A 85 -18.77 -5.44 6.97
CA VAL A 85 -17.57 -5.10 6.19
C VAL A 85 -17.88 -4.07 5.10
N LEU A 86 -16.99 -3.08 4.99
CA LEU A 86 -17.02 -2.06 3.94
C LEU A 86 -16.21 -2.51 2.71
N TYR A 87 -16.74 -2.17 1.54
CA TYR A 87 -16.13 -2.47 0.24
C TYR A 87 -16.14 -1.23 -0.63
N LEU A 88 -15.06 -1.00 -1.37
CA LEU A 88 -15.06 -0.07 -2.48
C LEU A 88 -15.97 -0.63 -3.59
N HIS A 89 -16.98 0.15 -3.98
CA HIS A 89 -17.95 -0.26 -4.99
C HIS A 89 -17.27 -0.43 -6.37
N ASP A 90 -17.57 -1.54 -7.05
CA ASP A 90 -17.05 -1.92 -8.38
C ASP A 90 -15.51 -1.85 -8.51
N TRP A 91 -14.79 -2.05 -7.40
CA TRP A 91 -13.33 -1.90 -7.38
C TRP A 91 -12.59 -2.88 -8.30
N PRO A 92 -12.90 -4.19 -8.32
CA PRO A 92 -12.23 -5.12 -9.23
C PRO A 92 -12.46 -4.79 -10.71
N GLU A 93 -13.63 -4.26 -11.06
CA GLU A 93 -14.01 -3.87 -12.41
C GLU A 93 -13.22 -2.64 -12.87
N HIS A 94 -13.05 -1.66 -11.99
CA HIS A 94 -12.35 -0.42 -12.31
C HIS A 94 -10.83 -0.49 -12.13
N GLN A 95 -10.34 -1.36 -11.23
CA GLN A 95 -8.94 -1.45 -10.85
C GLN A 95 -8.37 -2.87 -11.03
N ALA A 96 -8.76 -3.57 -12.09
CA ALA A 96 -8.23 -4.90 -12.41
C ALA A 96 -6.69 -4.96 -12.40
N TYR A 97 -6.02 -3.86 -12.78
CA TYR A 97 -4.57 -3.75 -12.68
C TYR A 97 -4.09 -3.78 -11.21
N VAL A 98 -4.71 -3.03 -10.30
CA VAL A 98 -4.36 -3.00 -8.87
C VAL A 98 -4.58 -4.37 -8.23
N VAL A 99 -5.73 -4.99 -8.50
CA VAL A 99 -6.11 -6.30 -7.93
C VAL A 99 -5.14 -7.40 -8.34
N GLN A 100 -4.63 -7.36 -9.58
CA GLN A 100 -3.69 -8.36 -10.10
C GLN A 100 -2.23 -8.08 -9.73
N GLU A 101 -1.89 -6.99 -9.04
CA GLU A 101 -0.50 -6.63 -8.72
C GLU A 101 0.27 -7.73 -7.98
N PRO A 102 -0.28 -8.39 -6.93
CA PRO A 102 0.43 -9.45 -6.23
C PRO A 102 0.78 -10.62 -7.16
N ILE A 103 -0.14 -10.97 -8.07
CA ILE A 103 0.04 -12.03 -9.06
C ILE A 103 1.12 -11.63 -10.08
N ARG A 104 1.09 -10.37 -10.56
CA ARG A 104 2.10 -9.88 -11.51
C ARG A 104 3.49 -9.79 -10.89
N ARG A 105 3.59 -9.32 -9.64
CA ARG A 105 4.86 -9.28 -8.91
C ARG A 105 5.45 -10.67 -8.76
N ALA A 106 4.64 -11.66 -8.37
CA ALA A 106 5.06 -13.05 -8.30
C ALA A 106 5.54 -13.60 -9.65
N ARG A 107 4.81 -13.31 -10.74
CA ARG A 107 5.24 -13.69 -12.10
C ARG A 107 6.54 -13.01 -12.53
N GLY A 108 6.71 -11.73 -12.22
CA GLY A 108 7.94 -10.96 -12.52
C GLY A 108 9.15 -11.49 -11.76
N GLN A 109 9.00 -11.79 -10.46
CA GLN A 109 10.04 -12.42 -9.64
C GLN A 109 10.41 -13.81 -10.19
N LYS A 110 9.42 -14.63 -10.54
CA LYS A 110 9.67 -15.95 -11.14
C LYS A 110 10.40 -15.85 -12.49
N ALA A 111 10.01 -14.90 -13.35
CA ALA A 111 10.66 -14.67 -14.63
C ALA A 111 12.08 -14.10 -14.48
N ALA A 112 12.31 -13.22 -13.50
CA ALA A 112 13.64 -12.76 -13.14
C ALA A 112 14.50 -13.93 -12.65
N LEU A 113 14.03 -14.71 -11.67
CA LEU A 113 14.76 -15.88 -11.16
C LEU A 113 15.11 -16.89 -12.26
N ALA A 114 14.18 -17.17 -13.18
CA ALA A 114 14.44 -18.05 -14.33
C ALA A 114 15.51 -17.48 -15.29
N ARG A 115 15.58 -16.15 -15.46
CA ARG A 115 16.66 -15.50 -16.23
C ARG A 115 18.00 -15.58 -15.52
N TRP A 116 18.02 -15.39 -14.19
CA TRP A 116 19.25 -15.51 -13.39
C TRP A 116 19.79 -16.94 -13.40
N GLY A 117 18.93 -17.96 -13.34
CA GLY A 117 19.33 -19.37 -13.48
C GLY A 117 19.70 -19.79 -14.91
N ALA A 118 19.34 -19.00 -15.93
CA ALA A 118 19.68 -19.26 -17.33
C ALA A 118 20.92 -18.48 -17.83
N LEU A 119 21.51 -17.62 -16.99
CA LEU A 119 22.75 -16.90 -17.31
C LEU A 119 23.94 -17.87 -17.22
N PRO A 120 24.70 -18.07 -18.32
CA PRO A 120 25.84 -18.98 -18.30
C PRO A 120 26.95 -18.49 -17.35
N GLY A 121 27.40 -19.33 -16.43
CA GLY A 121 28.60 -19.09 -15.61
C GLY A 121 28.40 -18.54 -14.21
N LEU A 122 27.17 -18.53 -13.66
CA LEU A 122 26.95 -18.25 -12.24
C LEU A 122 27.23 -19.51 -11.39
N PRO A 123 27.83 -19.36 -10.19
CA PRO A 123 28.02 -20.49 -9.28
C PRO A 123 26.65 -20.99 -8.79
N GLU A 124 26.46 -22.31 -8.85
CA GLU A 124 25.27 -23.00 -8.33
C GLU A 124 25.09 -22.68 -6.84
N PRO A 125 23.85 -22.45 -6.36
CA PRO A 125 23.60 -22.31 -4.94
C PRO A 125 23.94 -23.63 -4.25
N SER A 126 24.94 -23.60 -3.37
CA SER A 126 25.39 -24.74 -2.59
C SER A 126 24.31 -25.19 -1.61
N ASP A 127 23.96 -26.48 -1.66
CA ASP A 127 23.18 -27.19 -0.65
C ASP A 127 23.97 -27.29 0.68
N ALA A 128 24.11 -26.17 1.39
CA ALA A 128 24.69 -26.16 2.74
C ALA A 128 23.55 -26.01 3.77
N GLU A 129 23.05 -27.18 4.15
CA GLU A 129 22.31 -27.60 5.34
C GLU A 129 21.80 -26.53 6.33
N ALA A 130 20.51 -26.65 6.63
CA ALA A 130 19.96 -26.26 7.92
C ALA A 130 20.66 -27.03 9.04
N SER A 131 21.46 -26.33 9.85
CA SER A 131 21.79 -26.72 11.23
C SER A 131 22.23 -25.48 12.01
N GLY A 132 21.45 -25.08 13.01
CA GLY A 132 21.95 -24.21 14.08
C GLY A 132 23.04 -24.94 14.88
N PRO A 133 23.85 -24.21 15.69
CA PRO A 133 23.31 -23.79 16.98
C PRO A 133 23.71 -22.37 17.42
N ALA A 134 23.08 -21.97 18.51
CA ALA A 134 23.29 -20.75 19.27
C ALA A 134 24.67 -20.66 19.95
N ALA A 135 24.99 -19.42 20.34
CA ALA A 135 25.93 -18.98 21.38
C ALA A 135 27.42 -18.86 21.03
N GLY A 136 27.97 -17.68 21.35
CA GLY A 136 29.40 -17.45 21.57
C GLY A 136 30.03 -16.42 20.65
N VAL A 137 29.80 -15.13 20.91
CA VAL A 137 30.76 -14.09 20.50
C VAL A 137 31.91 -14.15 21.51
N PRO A 138 33.16 -14.42 21.12
CA PRO A 138 34.29 -14.23 22.02
C PRO A 138 34.76 -12.78 21.98
N ASP A 139 35.01 -12.25 23.17
CA ASP A 139 35.68 -10.97 23.46
C ASP A 139 37.02 -10.83 22.72
N ALA A 140 37.28 -9.63 22.21
CA ALA A 140 38.62 -9.12 21.98
C ALA A 140 38.66 -7.66 22.44
N GLU A 141 39.27 -7.44 23.60
CA GLU A 141 39.55 -6.15 24.24
C GLU A 141 40.46 -5.24 23.39
N PRO A 142 40.43 -3.91 23.63
CA PRO A 142 41.23 -2.91 22.93
C PRO A 142 42.61 -2.70 23.59
N ASP A 143 43.62 -2.31 22.81
CA ASP A 143 44.85 -1.74 23.39
C ASP A 143 45.30 -0.47 22.65
N HIS A 144 45.85 0.45 23.44
CA HIS A 144 45.89 1.90 23.23
C HIS A 144 47.18 2.46 22.61
N ALA A 145 47.04 3.68 22.07
CA ALA A 145 48.01 4.79 21.98
C ALA A 145 49.16 4.69 20.95
N SER A 146 49.70 5.75 20.35
CA SER A 146 49.66 7.19 20.68
C SER A 146 50.08 8.01 19.45
N GLY A 147 49.68 9.29 19.37
CA GLY A 147 50.36 10.27 18.51
C GLY A 147 49.49 11.38 17.95
N MET A 148 49.08 12.35 18.80
CA MET A 148 48.80 13.71 18.32
C MET A 148 50.11 14.48 18.15
N PRO A 149 50.11 15.50 17.27
CA PRO A 149 50.26 16.84 17.83
C PRO A 149 49.20 17.83 17.31
N ALA A 150 48.89 18.80 18.16
CA ALA A 150 47.99 19.94 17.91
C ALA A 150 48.80 21.19 17.45
N PRO A 151 48.20 22.40 17.36
CA PRO A 151 47.74 23.01 16.12
C PRO A 151 48.50 24.31 15.79
N LEU A 152 48.25 24.94 14.64
CA LEU A 152 48.57 26.35 14.42
C LEU A 152 47.45 27.09 13.66
N SER A 153 46.96 28.13 14.35
CA SER A 153 46.26 29.37 13.99
C SER A 153 45.06 29.37 13.05
#